data_AF-X1RU18-F1
#
_entry.id   AF-X1RU18-F1
#
_cell.length_a   1.000
_cell.length_b   1.000
_cell.length_c   1.000
_cell.angle_alpha   90.00
_cell.angle_beta   90.00
_cell.angle_gamma   90.00
#
_symmetry.space_group_name_H-M   'P 1'
#
loop_
_entity.id
_entity.type
_entity.pdbx_description
1 polymer ?
#
loop_
_entity_poly.entity_id
_entity_poly.type
_entity_poly.pdbx_seq_one_letter_code
_entity_poly.pdbx_strand_id
1 'polypeptide(L)' 'MKVLVADHISKEGLDILNKAQAEVDVKLGLKPEELKSIIGNYDALIVR' A
#
# COMPACT_ATOMS: atom_id res chain seq x y z
N MET A 1 -4.06 9.54 -5.27
CA MET A 1 -2.75 8.92 -4.98
C MET A 1 -3.04 7.56 -4.37
N LYS A 2 -2.68 6.49 -5.07
CA LYS A 2 -2.95 5.11 -4.65
C LYS A 2 -1.73 4.51 -3.97
N VAL A 3 -1.90 3.97 -2.78
CA VAL A 3 -0.83 3.45 -1.93
C VAL A 3 -1.09 1.98 -1.67
N LEU A 4 -0.22 1.11 -2.16
CA LEU A 4 -0.27 -0.31 -1.89
C LEU A 4 0.52 -0.61 -0.62
N VAL A 5 -0.13 -1.22 0.36
CA VAL A 5 0.49 -1.67 1.60
C VAL A 5 0.64 -3.19 1.52
N ALA A 6 1.87 -3.63 1.24
CA ALA A 6 2.21 -5.05 1.11
C ALA A 6 2.66 -5.69 2.44
N ASP A 7 2.96 -4.88 3.46
CA ASP A 7 3.34 -5.30 4.80
C ASP A 7 2.54 -4.60 5.90
N HIS A 8 2.63 -5.13 7.12
CA HIS A 8 2.03 -4.49 8.29
C HIS A 8 2.71 -3.16 8.62
N ILE A 9 1.92 -2.08 8.54
CA ILE A 9 2.26 -0.72 8.95
C ILE A 9 1.51 -0.35 10.23
N SER A 10 2.14 0.45 11.08
CA SER A 10 1.56 0.97 12.32
C SER A 10 0.30 1.80 12.05
N LYS A 11 -0.67 1.76 12.98
CA LYS A 11 -1.92 2.54 12.89
C LYS A 11 -1.69 4.03 12.60
N GLU A 12 -0.64 4.63 13.17
CA GLU A 12 -0.28 6.02 12.92
C GLU A 12 -0.02 6.32 11.43
N GLY A 13 0.61 5.39 10.71
CA GLY A 13 0.84 5.54 9.27
C GLY A 13 -0.45 5.44 8.44
N LEU A 14 -1.36 4.54 8.83
CA LEU A 14 -2.71 4.45 8.25
C LEU A 14 -3.52 5.73 8.51
N ASP A 15 -3.43 6.30 9.71
CA ASP A 15 -4.08 7.57 10.07
C ASP A 15 -3.59 8.74 9.22
N ILE A 16 -2.28 8.84 8.96
CA ILE A 16 -1.72 9.87 8.09
C ILE A 16 -2.21 9.71 6.65
N LEU A 17 -2.22 8.49 6.13
CA LEU A 17 -2.69 8.22 4.77
C LEU A 17 -4.19 8.49 4.60
N ASN A 18 -5.00 8.13 5.59
CA ASN A 18 -6.42 8.48 5.64
C ASN A 18 -6.64 9.99 5.68
N LYS A 19 -5.87 10.72 6.49
CA LYS A 19 -5.91 12.20 6.55
C LYS A 19 -5.48 12.85 5.23
N ALA A 20 -4.57 12.21 4.50
CA ALA A 20 -4.13 12.67 3.19
C ALA A 20 -5.15 12.38 2.05
N GLN A 21 -6.31 11.78 2.36
CA GLN A 21 -7.28 11.28 1.38
C GLN A 21 -6.64 10.40 0.30
N ALA A 22 -5.60 9.65 0.67
CA ALA A 22 -4.98 8.67 -0.21
C ALA A 22 -5.82 7.39 -0.23
N GLU A 23 -5.92 6.76 -1.40
CA GLU A 23 -6.51 5.42 -1.50
C GLU A 23 -5.47 4.42 -1.02
N VAL A 24 -5.67 3.87 0.18
CA VAL A 24 -4.79 2.88 0.78
C VAL A 24 -5.36 1.49 0.55
N ASP A 25 -4.63 0.67 -0.19
CA ASP A 25 -5.01 -0.70 -0.51
C ASP A 25 -4.08 -1.65 0.28
N VAL A 26 -4.62 -2.34 1.28
CA VAL A 26 -3.84 -3.21 2.16
C VAL A 26 -3.91 -4.64 1.66
N LYS A 27 -2.81 -5.11 1.05
CA LYS A 27 -2.67 -6.45 0.49
C LYS A 27 -1.41 -7.12 1.01
N LEU A 28 -1.56 -7.72 2.19
CA LEU A 28 -0.51 -8.47 2.85
C LEU A 28 -0.25 -9.80 2.15
N GLY A 29 1.03 -10.17 2.00
CA GLY A 29 1.42 -11.49 1.48
C GLY A 29 1.27 -11.66 -0.04
N LEU A 30 1.27 -10.56 -0.80
CA LEU A 30 1.32 -10.61 -2.26
C LEU A 30 2.58 -11.34 -2.74
N LYS A 31 2.41 -12.25 -3.70
CA LYS A 31 3.54 -12.86 -4.38
C LYS A 31 4.25 -11.80 -5.23
N PRO A 32 5.58 -11.90 -5.44
CA PRO A 32 6.33 -10.95 -6.26
C PRO A 32 5.78 -10.79 -7.68
N GLU A 33 5.23 -11.87 -8.25
CA GLU A 33 4.61 -11.87 -9.58
C GLU A 33 3.30 -11.07 -9.63
N GLU A 34 2.44 -11.24 -8.62
CA GLU A 34 1.21 -10.48 -8.51
C GLU A 34 1.51 -9.01 -8.20
N LEU A 35 2.47 -8.76 -7.32
CA LEU A 35 2.93 -7.41 -6.99
C LEU A 35 3.41 -6.70 -8.26
N LYS A 36 4.24 -7.33 -9.09
CA LYS A 36 4.69 -6.77 -10.39
C LYS A 36 3.53 -6.43 -11.32
N SER A 37 2.47 -7.24 -11.32
CA SER A 37 1.30 -7.01 -12.17
C SER A 37 0.45 -5.82 -11.70
N ILE A 38 0.31 -5.65 -10.39
CA ILE A 38 -0.56 -4.60 -9.83
C ILE A 38 0.16 -3.30 -9.52
N ILE A 39 1.48 -3.32 -9.24
CA ILE A 39 2.25 -2.17 -8.74
C ILE A 39 2.25 -0.98 -9.71
N GLY A 40 2.12 -1.22 -11.02
CA GLY A 40 2.01 -0.14 -12.01
C GLY A 40 0.77 0.74 -11.86
N ASN A 41 -0.24 0.29 -11.09
CA ASN A 41 -1.44 1.07 -10.80
C ASN A 41 -1.35 1.88 -9.51
N TYR A 42 -0.23 1.81 -8.78
CA TYR A 42 -0.04 2.50 -7.50
C TYR A 42 1.08 3.53 -7.62
N ASP A 43 0.89 4.67 -6.94
CA ASP A 43 1.88 5.74 -6.86
C ASP A 43 2.92 5.45 -5.78
N ALA A 44 2.57 4.63 -4.78
CA ALA A 44 3.46 4.27 -3.69
C ALA A 44 3.27 2.81 -3.27
N LEU A 45 4.37 2.18 -2.85
CA LEU A 45 4.42 0.86 -2.22
C LEU A 45 4.98 1.00 -0.81
N ILE A 46 4.29 0.44 0.16
CA ILE A 46 4.74 0.33 1.55
C ILE A 46 5.01 -1.13 1.86
N VAL A 47 6.27 -1.42 2.18
CA VAL A 47 6.80 -2.72 2.61
C VAL A 47 7.57 -2.54 3.92
N ARG A 48 7.82 -3.63 4.66
CA ARG A 48 8.64 -3.59 5.88
C ARG A 48 10.13 -3.71 5.58
#